data_AF-A0A5B7JNZ9-F1
#
_entry.id   AF-A0A5B7JNZ9-F1
#
_cell.length_a   1.000
_cell.length_b   1.000
_cell.length_c   1.000
_cell.angle_alpha   90.00
_cell.angle_beta   90.00
_cell.angle_gamma   90.00
#
_symmetry.space_group_name_H-M   'P 1'
#
loop_
_entity.id
_entity.type
_entity.pdbx_description
1 polymer ?
#
loop_
_entity_poly.entity_id
_entity_poly.type
_entity_poly.pdbx_seq_one_letter_code
_entity_poly.pdbx_strand_id
1 'polypeptide(L)' 'MDLDEGSLKLVDPENLTVLNTQPIHTIRVWGVGRDNGR' A
#
# COMPACT_ATOMS: atom_id res chain seq x y z
N MET A 1 18.65 10.43 -3.35
CA MET A 1 17.19 10.50 -3.46
C MET A 1 16.70 9.34 -2.63
N ASP A 2 16.56 9.55 -1.31
CA ASP A 2 16.16 8.51 -0.39
C ASP A 2 14.69 8.18 -0.63
N LEU A 3 14.45 7.05 -1.28
CA LEU A 3 13.13 6.49 -1.55
C LEU A 3 12.56 5.76 -0.31
N ASP A 4 13.24 5.84 0.83
CA ASP A 4 13.05 4.95 1.98
C ASP A 4 12.05 5.45 3.04
N GLU A 5 11.58 6.69 2.96
CA GLU A 5 10.75 7.24 4.03
C GLU A 5 9.25 6.89 3.92
N GLY A 6 8.81 6.31 2.80
CA GLY A 6 7.41 5.97 2.57
C GLY A 6 7.08 4.51 2.92
N SER A 7 5.95 4.29 3.59
CA SER A 7 5.36 2.95 3.79
C SER A 7 3.89 2.92 3.40
N LEU A 8 3.44 1.86 2.72
CA LEU A 8 2.03 1.57 2.50
C LEU A 8 1.45 0.94 3.77
N LYS A 9 0.33 1.49 4.26
CA LYS A 9 -0.39 0.95 5.41
C LYS A 9 -1.75 0.43 4.99
N LEU A 10 -2.06 -0.80 5.38
CA LEU A 10 -3.42 -1.32 5.35
C LEU A 10 -4.05 -1.04 6.72
N VAL A 11 -5.19 -0.35 6.72
CA VAL A 11 -5.91 0.04 7.94
C VAL A 11 -7.31 -0.55 7.96
N ASP A 12 -7.76 -0.90 9.16
CA ASP A 12 -9.16 -1.23 9.42
C ASP A 12 -9.99 0.07 9.36
N PRO A 13 -11.03 0.14 8.52
CA PRO A 13 -11.81 1.36 8.36
C PRO A 13 -12.71 1.69 9.57
N GLU A 14 -13.07 0.73 10.41
CA GLU A 14 -13.98 0.95 11.55
C GLU A 14 -13.26 1.58 12.74
N ASN A 15 -12.04 1.14 13.01
CA ASN A 15 -11.28 1.52 14.21
C ASN A 15 -9.89 2.11 13.91
N LEU A 16 -9.53 2.26 12.63
CA LEU A 16 -8.25 2.80 12.15
C LEU A 16 -7.01 2.00 12.60
N THR A 17 -7.19 0.76 13.04
CA THR A 17 -6.07 -0.11 13.42
C THR A 17 -5.22 -0.44 12.20
N VAL A 18 -3.90 -0.36 12.35
CA VAL A 18 -2.96 -0.75 11.29
C VAL A 18 -2.89 -2.27 11.24
N LEU A 19 -3.35 -2.84 10.14
CA LEU A 19 -3.34 -4.28 9.87
C LEU A 19 -2.03 -4.75 9.24
N ASN A 20 -1.38 -3.90 8.44
CA ASN A 20 -0.11 -4.19 7.80
C ASN A 20 0.65 -2.89 7.46
N THR A 21 1.98 -2.93 7.53
CA THR A 21 2.87 -1.84 7.07
C THR A 21 3.97 -2.42 6.19
N GLN A 22 4.16 -1.86 5.00
CA GLN A 22 5.16 -2.31 4.03
C GLN A 22 5.96 -1.09 3.52
N PRO A 23 7.28 -1.06 3.68
CA PRO A 23 8.10 0.00 3.09
C PRO A 23 7.93 0.03 1.57
N ILE A 24 7.84 1.22 0.97
CA ILE A 24 7.58 1.34 -0.47
C ILE A 24 8.72 0.72 -1.29
N HIS A 25 9.97 0.84 -0.84
CA HIS A 25 11.14 0.28 -1.51
C HIS A 25 11.15 -1.27 -1.56
N THR A 26 10.35 -1.97 -0.74
CA THR A 26 10.27 -3.44 -0.80
C THR A 26 9.22 -3.94 -1.81
N ILE A 27 8.34 -3.07 -2.32
CA ILE A 27 7.26 -3.44 -3.22
C ILE A 27 7.81 -3.62 -4.64
N ARG A 28 7.93 -4.87 -5.09
CA ARG A 28 8.56 -5.22 -6.38
C ARG A 28 7.64 -5.11 -7.59
N VAL A 29 6.33 -5.23 -7.38
CA VAL A 29 5.32 -5.19 -8.43
C VAL A 29 4.11 -4.44 -7.87
N TRP A 30 3.59 -3.51 -8.65
CA TRP A 30 2.37 -2.77 -8.37
C TRP A 30 1.56 -2.70 -9.66
N GLY A 31 0.25 -2.89 -9.55
CA GLY A 31 -0.67 -2.83 -10.67
C GLY A 31 -1.97 -2.23 -10.20
N VAL A 32 -2.50 -1.29 -10.98
CA VAL A 32 -3.89 -0.85 -10.80
C VAL A 32 -4.78 -1.93 -11.42
N GLY A 33 -5.75 -2.43 -10.66
CA GLY A 33 -6.75 -3.35 -11.21
C GLY A 33 -7.37 -2.69 -12.44
N ARG A 34 -7.37 -3.39 -13.58
CA ARG A 34 -8.09 -2.88 -14.75
C ARG A 34 -9.55 -2.87 -14.36
N ASP A 35 -10.13 -1.68 -14.37
CA ASP A 35 -11.55 -1.42 -14.14
C ASP A 35 -12.36 -2.61 -14.65
N ASN A 36 -13.15 -3.20 -13.76
CA ASN A 36 -13.74 -4.53 -13.89
C ASN A 36 -14.84 -4.60 -14.99
N GLY A 37 -14.51 -4.24 -16.22
CA GLY A 37 -15.35 -4.37 -17.41
C GLY A 37 -16.45 -3.33 -17.52
N ARG A 38 -16.10 -2.05 -17.66
CA ARG A 38 -16.99 -1.11 -18.36
C ARG A 38 -16.57 -0.97 -19.82
#